data_AF-A0A4R6PPX0-F1
#
_entry.id   AF-A0A4R6PPX0-F1
#
_cell.length_a   1.000
_cell.length_b   1.000
_cell.length_c   1.000
_cell.angle_alpha   90.00
_cell.angle_beta   90.00
_cell.angle_gamma   90.00
#
_symmetry.space_group_name_H-M   'P 1'
#
loop_
_entity.id
_entity.type
_entity.pdbx_description
1 polymer ?
#
loop_
_entity_poly.entity_id
_entity_poly.type
_entity_poly.pdbx_seq_one_letter_code
_entity_poly.pdbx_strand_id
1 'polypeptide(L)' 'MDALELLTTRSSMPRLIEPAPTPQQLQMIRKAAIRVPDHMNLSPFRFVEFLGRDRQLLADIEG' A
#
# COMPACT_ATOMS: atom_id res chain seq x y z
N MET A 1 -7.98 -14.09 -9.57
CA MET A 1 -8.27 -14.65 -8.24
C MET A 1 -9.62 -14.14 -7.79
N ASP A 2 -10.43 -15.02 -7.23
CA ASP A 2 -11.56 -14.58 -6.42
C ASP A 2 -11.08 -14.11 -5.02
N ALA A 3 -12.00 -13.58 -4.22
CA ALA A 3 -11.68 -13.03 -2.92
C ALA A 3 -11.21 -14.09 -1.91
N LEU A 4 -11.75 -15.30 -1.94
CA LEU A 4 -11.41 -16.36 -0.99
C LEU A 4 -10.01 -16.90 -1.27
N GLU A 5 -9.68 -17.11 -2.55
CA GLU A 5 -8.34 -17.48 -2.98
C GLU A 5 -7.31 -16.43 -2.56
N LEU A 6 -7.58 -15.13 -2.81
CA LEU A 6 -6.69 -14.04 -2.39
C LEU A 6 -6.42 -14.08 -0.89
N LEU A 7 -7.47 -14.20 -0.07
CA LEU A 7 -7.33 -14.13 1.39
C LEU A 7 -6.58 -15.33 1.98
N THR A 8 -6.73 -16.51 1.37
CA THR A 8 -6.16 -17.76 1.90
C THR A 8 -4.77 -18.09 1.37
N THR A 9 -4.36 -17.49 0.24
CA THR A 9 -3.05 -17.76 -0.39
C THR A 9 -2.06 -16.58 -0.31
N ARG A 10 -2.46 -15.43 0.26
CA ARG A 10 -1.62 -14.24 0.39
C ARG A 10 -0.31 -14.53 1.15
N SER A 11 0.81 -14.13 0.57
CA SER A 11 2.13 -14.07 1.22
C SER A 11 2.77 -12.68 1.09
N SER A 12 3.77 -12.38 1.92
CA SER A 12 4.51 -11.12 1.84
C SER A 12 5.71 -11.26 0.89
N MET A 13 5.95 -10.25 0.05
CA MET A 13 6.96 -10.28 -1.01
C MET A 13 7.95 -9.11 -0.86
N PRO A 14 9.07 -9.29 -0.16
CA PRO A 14 9.99 -8.19 0.17
C PRO A 14 10.93 -7.78 -0.99
N ARG A 15 11.13 -8.63 -1.99
CA ARG A 15 12.04 -8.37 -3.12
C ARG A 15 11.25 -7.90 -4.34
N LEU A 16 11.03 -6.59 -4.42
CA LEU A 16 10.31 -5.95 -5.52
C LEU A 16 11.28 -5.42 -6.58
N ILE A 17 10.78 -5.25 -7.81
CA ILE A 17 11.50 -4.67 -8.95
C ILE A 17 10.63 -3.61 -9.62
N GLU A 18 11.25 -2.77 -10.46
CA GLU A 18 10.51 -1.84 -11.32
C GLU A 18 9.73 -2.59 -12.42
N PRO A 19 8.60 -2.04 -12.92
CA PRO A 19 8.01 -0.76 -12.53
C PRO A 19 7.18 -0.84 -11.24
N ALA A 20 7.17 0.24 -10.47
CA ALA A 20 6.17 0.46 -9.43
C ALA A 20 4.72 0.47 -10.01
N PRO A 21 3.68 0.30 -9.16
CA PRO A 21 2.30 0.41 -9.60
C PRO A 21 1.98 1.75 -10.28
N THR A 22 1.12 1.71 -11.30
CA THR A 22 0.68 2.92 -12.02
C THR A 22 -0.18 3.84 -11.12
N PRO A 23 -0.35 5.13 -11.48
CA PRO A 23 -1.23 6.03 -10.73
C PRO A 23 -2.66 5.50 -10.54
N GLN A 24 -3.21 4.83 -11.57
CA GLN A 24 -4.55 4.23 -11.52
C GLN A 24 -4.60 3.02 -10.58
N GLN A 25 -3.54 2.19 -10.58
CA GLN A 25 -3.43 1.07 -9.63
C GLN A 25 -3.31 1.58 -8.19
N LEU A 26 -2.50 2.62 -7.93
CA LEU A 26 -2.41 3.26 -6.61
C LEU A 26 -3.74 3.87 -6.17
N GLN A 27 -4.52 4.47 -7.09
CA GLN A 27 -5.86 4.95 -6.77
C GLN A 27 -6.79 3.80 -6.35
N MET A 28 -6.74 2.66 -7.03
CA MET A 28 -7.53 1.48 -6.67
C MET A 28 -7.15 0.95 -5.28
N ILE A 29 -5.84 0.85 -5.00
CA ILE A 29 -5.33 0.42 -3.69
C ILE A 29 -5.84 1.35 -2.57
N ARG A 30 -5.75 2.67 -2.78
CA ARG A 30 -6.28 3.66 -1.80
C ARG A 30 -7.78 3.53 -1.60
N LYS A 31 -8.56 3.35 -2.67
CA LYS A 31 -10.02 3.13 -2.60
C LYS A 31 -10.38 1.88 -1.80
N ALA A 32 -9.59 0.81 -1.91
CA ALA A 32 -9.76 -0.39 -1.11
C ALA A 32 -9.37 -0.14 0.36
N ALA A 33 -8.24 0.52 0.60
CA ALA A 33 -7.71 0.77 1.94
C ALA A 33 -8.64 1.61 2.84
N ILE A 34 -9.34 2.61 2.28
CA ILE A 34 -10.32 3.42 3.04
C ILE A 34 -11.59 2.65 3.46
N ARG A 35 -11.73 1.38 3.08
CA ARG A 35 -12.83 0.50 3.54
C ARG A 35 -12.50 -0.28 4.80
N VAL A 36 -11.32 -0.05 5.39
CA VAL A 36 -10.97 -0.57 6.71
C VAL A 36 -12.02 -0.13 7.75
N PRO A 37 -12.35 -0.96 8.75
CA PRO A 37 -13.20 -0.54 9.85
C PRO A 37 -12.64 0.70 10.54
N ASP A 38 -13.47 1.71 10.72
CA ASP A 38 -13.12 2.97 11.35
C ASP A 38 -14.11 3.27 12.47
N HIS A 39 -13.70 2.96 13.69
CA HIS A 39 -14.53 3.18 14.87
C HIS A 39 -14.74 4.69 15.07
N MET A 40 -16.01 5.10 15.15
CA MET A 40 -16.44 6.50 15.19
C MET A 40 -16.15 7.31 13.91
N ASN A 41 -15.79 6.66 12.79
CA ASN A 41 -15.59 7.32 11.48
C ASN A 41 -14.63 8.53 11.56
N LEU A 42 -13.51 8.38 12.27
CA LEU A 42 -12.56 9.46 12.54
C LEU A 42 -11.55 9.66 11.41
N SER A 43 -11.39 8.66 10.55
CA SER A 43 -10.35 8.56 9.53
C SER A 43 -8.96 8.92 10.08
N PRO A 44 -8.49 8.24 11.16
CA PRO A 44 -7.30 8.65 11.90
C PRO A 44 -5.99 8.23 11.21
N PHE A 45 -5.97 8.27 9.88
CA PHE A 45 -4.84 7.84 9.06
C PHE A 45 -4.66 8.78 7.86
N ARG A 46 -3.45 8.76 7.29
CA ARG A 46 -3.14 9.44 6.03
C ARG A 46 -2.25 8.54 5.18
N PHE A 47 -2.39 8.64 3.86
CA PHE A 47 -1.46 8.02 2.92
C PHE A 47 -0.32 9.00 2.64
N VAL A 48 0.92 8.54 2.80
CA VAL A 48 2.13 9.25 2.40
C VAL A 48 2.81 8.42 1.33
N GLU A 49 3.03 9.01 0.16
CA GLU A 49 3.66 8.35 -0.99
C GLU A 49 5.12 8.80 -1.11
N PHE A 50 6.05 7.85 -1.10
CA PHE A 50 7.47 8.09 -1.34
C PHE A 50 7.83 7.56 -2.73
N LEU A 51 8.25 8.46 -3.63
CA LEU A 51 8.55 8.13 -5.03
C LEU A 51 9.98 8.51 -5.39
N GLY A 52 10.56 7.79 -6.35
CA GLY A 52 11.91 8.09 -6.85
C GLY A 52 12.95 8.16 -5.72
N ARG A 53 13.58 9.33 -5.57
CA ARG A 53 14.64 9.58 -4.57
C ARG A 53 14.13 9.58 -3.13
N ASP A 54 12.85 9.89 -2.89
CA ASP A 54 12.28 9.94 -1.55
C ASP A 54 12.30 8.56 -0.87
N ARG A 55 12.29 7.48 -1.67
CA ARG A 55 12.42 6.11 -1.17
C ARG A 55 13.79 5.85 -0.54
N GLN A 56 14.85 6.46 -1.07
CA GLN A 56 16.18 6.33 -0.50
C GLN A 56 16.28 7.11 0.81
N LEU A 57 15.74 8.32 0.85
CA LEU A 57 15.68 9.12 2.09
C LEU A 57 14.95 8.39 3.21
N LEU A 58 13.84 7.70 2.90
CA LEU A 58 13.14 6.86 3.87
C LEU A 58 14.01 5.70 4.36
N ALA A 59 14.72 5.01 3.46
CA ALA A 59 15.59 3.90 3.81
C ALA A 59 16.75 4.34 4.74
N ASP A 60 17.29 5.54 4.54
CA ASP A 60 18.39 6.08 5.33
C ASP A 60 17.98 6.47 6.77
N ILE A 61 16.69 6.68 7.04
CA ILE A 61 16.16 7.02 8.38
C ILE A 61 15.83 5.76 9.19
N GLU A 62 15.44 4.68 8.51
CA GLU A 62 14.98 3.43 9.13
C GLU A 62 16.12 2.40 9.35
N GLY A 63 17.34 2.71 8.88
CA GLY A 63 18.55 1.87 9.05
C GLY A 63 19.44 2.32 10.20
#